data_AF-A0A0K0EDR0-F1
#
_entry.id   AF-A0A0K0EDR0-F1
#
_cell.length_a   1.000
_cell.length_b   1.000
_cell.length_c   1.000
_cell.angle_alpha   90.00
_cell.angle_beta   90.00
_cell.angle_gamma   90.00
#
_symmetry.space_group_name_H-M   'P 1'
#
loop_
_entity.id
_entity.type
_entity.pdbx_description
1 polymer ?
#
loop_
_entity_poly.entity_id
_entity_poly.type
_entity_poly.pdbx_seq_one_letter_code
_entity_poly.pdbx_strand_id
1 'polypeptide(L)'
;MDSSISGFLQELQAETQKAKFNEQVHNLTGRCWDICFPDNRFPSRMDARNERCLNNCVNRFIDASALIINHLQSHASGGGGGHKEEETKKSSWW
;
A
#
# COMPACT_ATOMS: atom_id res chain seq x y z
N MET A 1 -5.27 -6.23 36.77
CA MET A 1 -4.27 -5.88 35.74
C MET A 1 -4.03 -4.40 35.84
N ASP A 2 -2.76 -3.97 35.89
CA ASP A 2 -2.35 -2.57 36.08
C ASP A 2 -2.69 -1.74 34.82
N SER A 3 -3.46 -0.67 34.99
CA SER A 3 -3.88 0.21 33.88
C SER A 3 -2.69 0.86 33.17
N SER A 4 -1.57 1.01 33.88
CA SER A 4 -0.33 1.60 33.36
C SER A 4 0.29 0.75 32.24
N ILE A 5 0.24 -0.58 32.37
CA ILE A 5 0.76 -1.52 31.36
C ILE A 5 -0.04 -1.42 30.07
N SER A 6 -1.37 -1.27 30.16
CA SER A 6 -2.23 -1.13 28.98
C SER A 6 -1.95 0.17 28.22
N GLY A 7 -1.68 1.28 28.93
CA GLY A 7 -1.30 2.55 28.31
C GLY A 7 0.02 2.44 27.55
N PHE A 8 1.03 1.82 28.17
CA PHE A 8 2.32 1.59 27.52
C PHE A 8 2.20 0.69 26.27
N LEU A 9 1.39 -0.36 26.32
CA LEU A 9 1.16 -1.21 25.14
C LEU A 9 0.52 -0.44 23.97
N GLN A 10 -0.38 0.49 24.25
CA GLN A 10 -0.99 1.35 23.23
C GLN A 10 0.03 2.29 22.58
N GLU A 11 0.91 2.89 23.38
CA GLU A 11 2.00 3.76 22.90
C GLU A 11 3.00 2.97 22.05
N LEU A 12 3.42 1.78 22.51
CA LEU A 12 4.29 0.90 21.75
C LEU A 12 3.68 0.51 20.40
N GLN A 13 2.38 0.23 20.36
CA GLN A 13 1.70 -0.06 19.10
C GLN A 13 1.75 1.13 18.15
N ALA A 14 1.50 2.35 18.65
CA ALA A 14 1.56 3.56 17.83
C ALA A 14 2.98 3.81 17.27
N GLU A 15 4.02 3.67 18.10
CA GLU A 15 5.41 3.81 17.66
C GLU A 15 5.80 2.70 16.66
N THR A 16 5.32 1.48 16.86
CA THR A 16 5.53 0.38 15.90
C THR A 16 4.91 0.69 14.54
N GLN A 17 3.71 1.29 14.50
CA GLN A 17 3.09 1.69 13.23
C GLN A 17 3.90 2.80 12.53
N LYS A 18 4.41 3.78 13.27
CA LYS A 18 5.30 4.82 12.71
C LYS A 18 6.58 4.24 12.13
N ALA A 19 7.22 3.30 12.84
CA ALA A 19 8.42 2.62 12.37
C ALA A 19 8.17 1.86 11.07
N LYS A 20 7.05 1.11 10.99
CA LYS A 20 6.63 0.41 9.75
C LYS A 20 6.35 1.37 8.61
N PHE A 21 5.71 2.50 8.88
CA PHE A 21 5.48 3.53 7.86
C PHE A 21 6.80 4.08 7.31
N ASN A 22 7.75 4.42 8.18
CA ASN A 22 9.07 4.89 7.76
C ASN A 22 9.82 3.85 6.92
N GLU A 23 9.74 2.57 7.29
CA GLU A 23 10.29 1.48 6.49
C GLU A 23 9.68 1.44 5.08
N GLN A 24 8.36 1.60 4.95
CA GLN A 24 7.68 1.67 3.65
C GLN A 24 8.13 2.89 2.84
N VAL A 25 8.31 4.05 3.48
CA VAL A 25 8.85 5.25 2.82
C VAL A 25 10.25 4.97 2.27
N HIS A 26 11.14 4.34 3.04
CA HIS A 26 12.49 3.99 2.57
C HIS A 26 12.45 2.99 1.42
N ASN A 27 11.61 1.96 1.51
CA ASN A 27 11.46 0.96 0.46
C ASN A 27 10.96 1.56 -0.86
N LEU A 28 9.91 2.38 -0.80
CA LEU A 28 9.38 3.10 -1.97
C LEU A 28 10.40 4.07 -2.54
N THR A 29 11.11 4.80 -1.68
CA THR A 29 12.14 5.75 -2.10
C THR A 29 13.23 5.03 -2.89
N GLY A 30 13.81 3.96 -2.35
CA GLY A 30 14.87 3.20 -3.03
C GLY A 30 14.38 2.60 -4.36
N ARG A 31 13.25 1.90 -4.34
CA ARG A 31 12.70 1.26 -5.55
C ARG A 31 12.34 2.26 -6.64
N CYS A 32 11.66 3.35 -6.29
CA CYS A 32 11.28 4.36 -7.28
C CYS A 32 12.47 5.18 -7.75
N TRP A 33 13.51 5.30 -6.92
CA TRP A 33 14.77 5.87 -7.36
C TRP A 33 15.42 5.02 -8.45
N ASP A 34 15.56 3.71 -8.23
CA ASP A 34 16.16 2.79 -9.21
C ASP A 34 15.41 2.80 -10.56
N ILE A 35 14.08 2.94 -10.52
CA ILE A 35 13.23 2.97 -11.72
C ILE A 35 13.33 4.32 -12.45
N CYS A 36 13.26 5.43 -11.71
CA CYS A 36 13.17 6.76 -12.31
C CYS A 36 14.53 7.39 -12.63
N PHE A 37 15.60 6.95 -11.96
CA PHE A 37 16.97 7.43 -12.11
C PHE A 37 17.94 6.28 -12.42
N PRO A 38 17.78 5.60 -13.58
CA PRO A 38 18.53 4.38 -13.89
C PRO A 38 20.05 4.60 -14.04
N ASP A 39 20.49 5.83 -14.32
CA ASP A 39 21.92 6.21 -14.37
C ASP A 39 22.45 6.75 -13.03
N ASN A 40 21.61 6.72 -11.99
CA ASN A 40 21.88 7.15 -10.62
C ASN A 40 22.44 8.58 -10.49
N ARG A 41 22.15 9.44 -11.47
CA ARG A 41 22.60 10.83 -11.47
C ARG A 41 21.66 11.67 -10.62
N PHE A 42 22.22 12.35 -9.64
CA PHE A 42 21.49 13.35 -8.87
C PHE A 42 21.31 14.61 -9.72
N PRO A 43 20.08 14.98 -10.11
CA PRO A 43 19.88 16.19 -10.88
C PRO A 43 20.01 17.41 -9.96
N SER A 44 20.46 18.55 -10.50
CA SER A 44 20.54 19.80 -9.73
C SER A 44 19.16 20.36 -9.35
N ARG A 45 18.12 19.96 -10.10
CA ARG A 45 16.71 20.23 -9.84
C ARG A 45 15.88 19.04 -10.30
N MET A 46 14.76 18.79 -9.62
CA MET A 46 13.80 17.80 -10.09
C MET A 46 13.19 18.32 -11.40
N ASP A 47 13.33 17.57 -12.49
CA ASP A 47 12.68 17.90 -13.75
C ASP A 47 11.26 17.30 -13.78
N ALA A 48 10.40 17.85 -14.64
CA ALA A 48 9.02 17.39 -14.74
C ALA A 48 8.88 15.92 -15.18
N ARG A 49 9.91 15.34 -15.83
CA ARG A 49 9.89 13.92 -16.22
C ARG A 49 10.08 13.04 -14.98
N ASN A 50 11.07 13.35 -14.15
CA ASN A 50 11.38 12.61 -12.94
C ASN A 50 10.29 12.80 -11.87
N GLU A 51 9.71 13.99 -11.73
CA GLU A 51 8.54 14.22 -10.88
C GLU A 51 7.36 13.34 -11.28
N ARG A 52 7.01 13.30 -12.58
CA ARG A 52 5.95 12.44 -13.08
C ARG A 52 6.27 10.97 -12.89
N CYS A 53 7.52 10.56 -13.12
CA CYS A 53 7.95 9.19 -12.89
C CYS A 53 7.78 8.77 -11.43
N LEU A 54 8.26 9.57 -10.48
CA LEU A 54 8.15 9.27 -9.04
C LEU A 54 6.69 9.15 -8.60
N ASN A 55 5.83 10.09 -9.00
CA ASN A 55 4.40 10.05 -8.71
C ASN A 55 3.76 8.77 -9.24
N ASN A 56 4.02 8.42 -10.50
CA ASN A 56 3.48 7.21 -11.11
C ASN A 56 4.03 5.95 -10.44
N CYS A 57 5.33 5.90 -10.15
CA CYS A 57 5.96 4.75 -9.52
C CYS A 57 5.35 4.43 -8.16
N VAL A 58 5.23 5.43 -7.29
CA VAL A 58 4.65 5.25 -5.94
C VAL A 58 3.19 4.82 -6.03
N ASN A 59 2.36 5.51 -6.83
CA ASN A 59 0.95 5.18 -6.98
C ASN A 59 0.76 3.75 -7.52
N ARG A 60 1.51 3.37 -8.57
CA ARG A 60 1.42 2.02 -9.15
C ARG A 60 1.91 0.93 -8.21
N PHE A 61 2.94 1.20 -7.41
CA PHE A 61 3.41 0.23 -6.42
C PHE A 61 2.35 -0.02 -5.34
N ILE A 62 1.72 1.04 -4.83
CA ILE A 62 0.66 0.94 -3.81
C ILE A 62 -0.56 0.22 -4.40
N ASP A 63 -0.99 0.59 -5.62
CA ASP A 63 -2.12 -0.04 -6.30
C ASP A 63 -1.90 -1.54 -6.52
N ALA A 64 -0.71 -1.91 -7.03
CA ALA A 64 -0.36 -3.31 -7.26
C ALA A 64 -0.28 -4.11 -5.96
N SER A 65 0.30 -3.52 -4.91
CA SER A 65 0.38 -4.15 -3.58
C SER A 65 -1.01 -4.42 -3.01
N ALA A 66 -1.92 -3.43 -3.10
CA ALA A 66 -3.30 -3.58 -2.66
C ALA A 66 -4.04 -4.67 -3.45
N LEU A 67 -3.87 -4.71 -4.78
CA LEU A 67 -4.46 -5.74 -5.63
C LEU A 67 -4.00 -7.15 -5.22
N ILE A 68 -2.69 -7.34 -5.02
CA ILE A 68 -2.13 -8.63 -4.60
C ILE A 68 -2.66 -9.02 -3.21
N ILE A 69 -2.68 -8.08 -2.25
CA ILE A 69 -3.20 -8.35 -0.90
C ILE A 69 -4.68 -8.74 -0.95
N ASN A 70 -5.51 -8.00 -1.69
CA ASN A 70 -6.93 -8.31 -1.82
C ASN A 70 -7.17 -9.69 -2.45
N HIS A 71 -6.40 -10.03 -3.48
CA HIS A 71 -6.46 -11.36 -4.11
C HIS A 71 -6.04 -12.47 -3.13
N LEU A 72 -4.97 -12.27 -2.38
CA LEU A 72 -4.53 -13.25 -1.37
C LEU A 72 -5.57 -13.41 -0.26
N GLN A 73 -6.20 -12.32 0.19
CA GLN A 73 -7.27 -12.38 1.19
C GLN A 73 -8.50 -13.13 0.68
N SER A 74 -8.92 -12.91 -0.58
CA SER A 74 -10.05 -13.63 -1.18
C SER A 74 -9.78 -15.13 -1.35
N HIS A 75 -8.53 -15.53 -1.56
CA HIS A 75 -8.14 -16.94 -1.66
C HIS A 75 -7.87 -17.59 -0.30
N ALA A 76 -7.37 -16.85 0.69
CA ALA A 76 -7.18 -17.33 2.06
C ALA A 76 -8.52 -17.59 2.78
N SER A 77 -9.58 -16.84 2.43
CA SER A 77 -10.94 -17.11 2.89
C SER A 77 -11.66 -18.19 2.07
N GLY A 78 -11.02 -18.73 1.01
CA GLY A 78 -11.53 -19.77 0.12
C GLY A 78 -11.52 -21.19 0.68
N GLY A 79 -11.30 -21.36 1.99
CA GLY A 79 -11.65 -22.58 2.73
C GLY A 79 -13.13 -22.59 3.14
N GLY A 80 -14.04 -22.56 2.15
CA GLY A 80 -15.48 -22.79 2.33
C GLY A 80 -16.37 -21.54 2.30
N GLY A 81 -17.14 -21.38 1.22
CA GLY A 81 -18.25 -20.43 1.19
C GLY A 81 -18.65 -20.00 -0.21
N GLY A 82 -19.76 -20.55 -0.71
CA GLY A 82 -20.21 -20.42 -2.10
C GLY A 82 -20.39 -18.98 -2.61
N HIS A 83 -20.05 -18.81 -3.88
CA HIS A 83 -20.53 -17.70 -4.70
C HIS A 83 -22.07 -17.67 -4.65
N LYS A 84 -22.65 -16.60 -4.11
CA LYS A 84 -23.94 -16.10 -4.59
C LYS A 84 -23.64 -15.07 -5.66
N GLU A 85 -23.74 -15.53 -6.90
CA GLU A 85 -23.97 -14.70 -8.06
C GLU A 85 -25.30 -13.96 -7.84
N GLU A 86 -25.25 -12.65 -7.62
CA GLU A 86 -26.45 -11.81 -7.61
C GLU A 86 -26.83 -11.52 -9.06
N GLU A 87 -27.62 -12.46 -9.57
CA GLU A 87 -28.40 -12.39 -10.80
C GLU A 87 -29.11 -11.02 -10.86
N THR A 88 -28.68 -10.19 -11.81
CA THR A 88 -29.56 -9.29 -12.55
C THR A 88 -30.64 -8.57 -11.72
N LYS A 89 -30.25 -7.52 -10.99
CA LYS A 89 -31.06 -6.30 -10.96
C LYS A 89 -30.92 -5.55 -12.29
N LYS A 90 -31.34 -6.25 -13.35
CA LYS A 90 -31.85 -5.71 -14.60
C LYS A 90 -33.28 -5.22 -14.33
N SER A 91 -33.42 -4.33 -13.35
CA SER A 91 -34.61 -3.55 -13.04
C SER A 91 -34.07 -2.37 -12.23
N SER A 92 -34.22 -1.14 -12.67
CA SER A 92 -35.42 -0.54 -13.19
C SER A 92 -34.96 0.79 -13.76
N TRP A 93 -35.07 0.96 -15.07
CA TRP A 93 -35.35 2.22 -15.74
C TRP A 93 -35.30 3.49 -14.87
N TRP A 94 -34.08 3.93 -14.56
CA TRP A 94 -33.67 5.32 -14.33
C TRP A 94 -32.19 5.43 -14.73
#